data_AF-A0A136MKR8-F1
#
_entry.id   AF-A0A136MKR8-F1
#
_cell.length_a   1.000
_cell.length_b   1.000
_cell.length_c   1.000
_cell.angle_alpha   90.00
_cell.angle_beta   90.00
_cell.angle_gamma   90.00
#
_symmetry.space_group_name_H-M   'P 1'
#
loop_
_entity.id
_entity.type
_entity.pdbx_description
1 polymer ?
#
loop_
_entity_poly.entity_id
_entity_poly.type
_entity_poly.pdbx_seq_one_letter_code
_entity_poly.pdbx_strand_id
1 'polypeptide(L)'
;MASDWSVAGMRCVPVLCHLGAGLVLWRVLTPMLGCLVAVPLGVHLFSYDALRASTHSTGITESLLFIHLALYMALRRRASCAGVLLGLALWTKTYSVTAIPMIGAIFLLQKRKSKRESFVQAGKFAGVVVLMVLILVLGGFAFGGMKFWEMNVSYHLSKQPSDEGGSWEVFSQVAYRNQGSLYVLAFCLAAGSLASLPVLRKHGIRVPPLDFLTGTPPLFHILLGLVHFFSVFVFLVMQGRIFDFYMLLFLPALALINAGCLIPLKK
;
A
#
# COMPACT_ATOMS: atom_id res chain seq x y z
N MET A 1 -15.92 -2.72 -33.06
CA MET A 1 -16.32 -1.54 -32.28
C MET A 1 -16.70 -2.00 -30.89
N ALA A 2 -15.87 -1.74 -29.88
CA ALA A 2 -16.33 -1.92 -28.50
C ALA A 2 -17.42 -0.86 -28.26
N SER A 3 -18.61 -1.25 -27.79
CA SER A 3 -19.70 -0.30 -27.56
C SER A 3 -19.26 0.77 -26.55
N ASP A 4 -19.70 2.02 -26.69
CA ASP A 4 -19.28 3.14 -25.81
C ASP A 4 -19.49 2.83 -24.31
N TRP A 5 -20.47 1.98 -24.01
CA TRP A 5 -20.74 1.42 -22.68
C TRP A 5 -19.57 0.62 -22.09
N SER A 6 -18.81 -0.09 -22.92
CA SER A 6 -17.63 -0.84 -22.48
C SER A 6 -16.49 0.09 -22.03
N VAL A 7 -16.34 1.24 -22.68
CA VAL A 7 -15.30 2.23 -22.33
C VAL A 7 -15.66 2.95 -21.03
N ALA A 8 -16.92 3.34 -20.86
CA ALA A 8 -17.42 3.90 -19.61
C ALA A 8 -17.26 2.91 -18.45
N GLY A 9 -17.66 1.65 -18.64
CA GLY A 9 -17.52 0.59 -17.64
C GLY A 9 -16.06 0.37 -17.22
N MET A 10 -15.12 0.30 -18.17
CA MET A 10 -13.70 0.13 -17.87
C MET A 10 -13.10 1.34 -17.12
N ARG A 11 -13.64 2.54 -17.30
CA ARG A 11 -13.20 3.74 -16.54
C ARG A 11 -13.78 3.80 -15.13
N CYS A 12 -14.93 3.19 -14.88
CA CYS A 12 -15.51 3.13 -13.54
C CYS A 12 -14.72 2.22 -12.59
N VAL A 13 -14.12 1.13 -13.10
CA VAL A 13 -13.35 0.18 -12.28
C VAL A 13 -12.25 0.85 -11.44
N PRO A 14 -11.29 1.60 -12.02
CA PRO A 14 -10.22 2.23 -11.24
C PRO A 14 -10.75 3.29 -10.25
N VAL A 15 -11.82 4.02 -10.59
CA VAL A 15 -12.50 4.96 -9.67
C VAL A 15 -13.11 4.23 -8.47
N LEU A 16 -13.85 3.15 -8.70
CA LEU A 16 -14.46 2.35 -7.64
C LEU A 16 -13.39 1.68 -6.76
N CYS A 17 -12.29 1.22 -7.36
CA CYS A 17 -11.18 0.66 -6.60
C CYS A 17 -10.47 1.71 -5.73
N HIS A 18 -10.30 2.92 -6.24
CA HIS A 18 -9.74 4.05 -5.47
C HIS A 18 -10.63 4.42 -4.27
N LEU A 19 -11.94 4.57 -4.50
CA LEU A 19 -12.91 4.80 -3.41
C LEU A 19 -12.92 3.64 -2.41
N GLY A 20 -12.88 2.40 -2.90
CA GLY A 20 -12.78 1.20 -2.07
C GLY A 20 -11.51 1.19 -1.21
N ALA A 21 -10.36 1.54 -1.78
CA ALA A 21 -9.09 1.62 -1.06
C ALA A 21 -9.17 2.66 0.07
N GLY A 22 -9.75 3.84 -0.21
CA GLY A 22 -10.02 4.85 0.79
C GLY A 22 -10.95 4.37 1.92
N LEU A 23 -12.03 3.64 1.59
CA LEU A 23 -12.94 3.07 2.60
C LEU A 23 -12.24 2.04 3.50
N VAL A 24 -11.39 1.19 2.92
CA VAL A 24 -10.62 0.21 3.70
C VAL A 24 -9.60 0.91 4.58
N LEU A 25 -8.91 1.92 4.05
CA LEU A 25 -7.96 2.73 4.82
C LEU A 25 -8.66 3.44 5.98
N TRP A 26 -9.83 4.04 5.73
CA TRP A 26 -10.68 4.63 6.76
C TRP A 26 -11.01 3.61 7.86
N ARG A 27 -11.42 2.38 7.50
CA ARG A 27 -11.71 1.31 8.48
C ARG A 27 -10.48 0.89 9.29
N VAL A 28 -9.29 0.88 8.69
CA VAL A 28 -8.02 0.55 9.36
C VAL A 28 -7.60 1.67 10.32
N LEU A 29 -7.70 2.92 9.87
CA LEU A 29 -7.15 4.08 10.57
C LEU A 29 -8.12 4.71 11.58
N THR A 30 -9.43 4.62 11.39
CA THR A 30 -10.43 5.24 12.30
C THR A 30 -10.26 4.79 13.75
N PRO A 31 -10.04 3.50 14.06
CA PRO A 31 -9.82 3.06 15.44
C PRO A 31 -8.53 3.63 16.06
N MET A 32 -7.57 4.05 15.24
CA MET A 32 -6.28 4.60 15.68
C MET A 32 -6.30 6.12 15.81
N LEU A 33 -6.99 6.80 14.89
CA LEU A 33 -6.93 8.24 14.71
C LEU A 33 -8.21 8.98 15.08
N GLY A 34 -9.34 8.28 15.26
CA GLY A 34 -10.63 8.91 15.47
C GLY A 34 -10.98 9.86 14.31
N CYS A 35 -11.36 11.10 14.63
CA CYS A 35 -11.66 12.14 13.63
C CYS A 35 -10.46 12.54 12.76
N LEU A 36 -9.22 12.36 13.25
CA LEU A 36 -8.01 12.72 12.52
C LEU A 36 -7.78 11.83 11.29
N VAL A 37 -8.52 10.72 11.15
CA VAL A 37 -8.50 9.88 9.94
C VAL A 37 -8.82 10.65 8.67
N ALA A 38 -9.61 11.74 8.77
CA ALA A 38 -9.98 12.58 7.63
C ALA A 38 -8.75 13.15 6.90
N VAL A 39 -7.66 13.38 7.62
CA VAL A 39 -6.43 13.96 7.09
C VAL A 39 -5.71 12.99 6.14
N PRO A 40 -5.22 11.81 6.57
CA PRO A 40 -4.59 10.86 5.66
C PRO A 40 -5.56 10.31 4.61
N LEU A 41 -6.86 10.21 4.93
CA LEU A 41 -7.87 9.80 3.95
C LEU A 41 -8.05 10.86 2.86
N GLY A 42 -8.08 12.15 3.21
CA GLY A 42 -8.14 13.25 2.26
C GLY A 42 -6.91 13.28 1.33
N VAL A 43 -5.71 13.07 1.88
CA VAL A 43 -4.48 12.92 1.08
C VAL A 43 -4.60 11.78 0.09
N HIS A 44 -5.04 10.61 0.55
CA HIS A 44 -5.18 9.45 -0.33
C HIS A 44 -6.20 9.73 -1.45
N LEU A 45 -7.41 10.18 -1.09
CA LEU A 45 -8.51 10.36 -2.03
C LEU A 45 -8.29 11.50 -3.03
N PHE A 46 -7.69 12.60 -2.60
CA PHE A 46 -7.56 13.82 -3.40
C PHE A 46 -6.13 14.09 -3.87
N SER A 47 -5.20 13.16 -3.67
CA SER A 47 -3.88 13.29 -4.29
C SER A 47 -4.01 13.27 -5.82
N TYR A 48 -3.30 14.20 -6.47
CA TYR A 48 -3.32 14.33 -7.92
C TYR A 48 -2.99 13.00 -8.62
N ASP A 49 -1.97 12.28 -8.15
CA ASP A 49 -1.57 11.01 -8.74
C ASP A 49 -2.63 9.92 -8.58
N ALA A 50 -3.31 9.86 -7.43
CA ALA A 50 -4.35 8.86 -7.23
C ALA A 50 -5.59 9.18 -8.09
N LEU A 51 -5.94 10.47 -8.21
CA LEU A 51 -7.01 10.92 -9.10
C LEU A 51 -6.66 10.63 -10.57
N ARG A 52 -5.47 10.99 -11.03
CA ARG A 52 -4.97 10.71 -12.39
C ARG A 52 -4.89 9.21 -12.67
N ALA A 53 -4.39 8.43 -11.71
CA ALA A 53 -4.36 6.97 -11.83
C ALA A 53 -5.77 6.39 -11.90
N SER A 54 -6.72 6.94 -11.15
CA SER A 54 -8.12 6.49 -11.14
C SER A 54 -8.86 6.76 -12.45
N THR A 55 -8.38 7.67 -13.31
CA THR A 55 -8.97 7.92 -14.63
C THR A 55 -8.46 6.98 -15.73
N HIS A 56 -7.48 6.12 -15.42
CA HIS A 56 -6.87 5.20 -16.38
C HIS A 56 -6.83 3.77 -15.84
N SER A 57 -7.19 2.79 -16.69
CA SER A 57 -7.11 1.36 -16.34
C SER A 57 -5.66 0.86 -16.36
N THR A 58 -4.84 1.37 -15.45
CA THR A 58 -3.42 0.99 -15.31
C THR A 58 -3.22 -0.18 -14.36
N GLY A 59 -4.25 -0.61 -13.63
CA GLY A 59 -4.23 -1.68 -12.64
C GLY A 59 -3.66 -1.28 -11.26
N ILE A 60 -3.08 -0.08 -11.12
CA ILE A 60 -2.50 0.39 -9.84
C ILE A 60 -3.56 0.56 -8.75
N THR A 61 -4.74 1.08 -9.10
CA THR A 61 -5.84 1.33 -8.16
C THR A 61 -6.41 0.03 -7.61
N GLU A 62 -6.52 -0.99 -8.47
CA GLU A 62 -6.95 -2.34 -8.15
C GLU A 62 -5.93 -3.02 -7.23
N SER A 63 -4.65 -2.93 -7.58
CA SER A 63 -3.55 -3.43 -6.73
C SER A 63 -3.55 -2.76 -5.36
N LEU A 64 -3.71 -1.43 -5.30
CA LEU A 64 -3.79 -0.70 -4.03
C LEU A 64 -4.98 -1.15 -3.20
N LEU A 65 -6.18 -1.27 -3.79
CA LEU A 65 -7.35 -1.79 -3.07
C LEU A 65 -7.03 -3.16 -2.45
N PHE A 66 -6.48 -4.09 -3.21
CA PHE A 66 -6.14 -5.42 -2.73
C PHE A 66 -5.05 -5.40 -1.65
N ILE A 67 -4.04 -4.54 -1.75
CA ILE A 67 -3.03 -4.32 -0.70
C ILE A 67 -3.69 -3.82 0.58
N HIS A 68 -4.60 -2.83 0.50
CA HIS A 68 -5.31 -2.30 1.67
C HIS A 68 -6.21 -3.37 2.31
N LEU A 69 -6.92 -4.16 1.50
CA LEU A 69 -7.72 -5.29 2.00
C LEU A 69 -6.85 -6.36 2.65
N ALA A 70 -5.69 -6.67 2.07
CA ALA A 70 -4.75 -7.64 2.63
C ALA A 70 -4.19 -7.15 3.97
N LEU A 71 -3.82 -5.86 4.06
CA LEU A 71 -3.44 -5.21 5.31
C LEU A 71 -4.55 -5.31 6.36
N TYR A 72 -5.79 -4.97 6.00
CA TYR A 72 -6.94 -5.09 6.89
C TYR A 72 -7.14 -6.52 7.41
N MET A 73 -7.05 -7.53 6.53
CA MET A 73 -7.16 -8.94 6.92
C MET A 73 -5.98 -9.41 7.78
N ALA A 74 -4.77 -8.91 7.53
CA ALA A 74 -3.59 -9.20 8.33
C ALA A 74 -3.72 -8.66 9.75
N LEU A 75 -4.18 -7.42 9.90
CA LEU A 75 -4.50 -6.83 11.21
C LEU A 75 -5.57 -7.64 11.95
N ARG A 76 -6.55 -8.21 11.22
CA ARG A 76 -7.59 -9.12 11.73
C ARG A 76 -7.11 -10.57 11.92
N ARG A 77 -5.81 -10.84 11.84
CA ARG A 77 -5.17 -12.16 12.05
C ARG A 77 -5.59 -13.24 11.05
N ARG A 78 -6.09 -12.87 9.88
CA ARG A 78 -6.54 -13.80 8.83
C ARG A 78 -5.46 -13.98 7.76
N ALA A 79 -4.43 -14.77 8.08
CA ALA A 79 -3.25 -14.97 7.23
C ALA A 79 -3.58 -15.45 5.81
N SER A 80 -4.43 -16.47 5.67
CA SER A 80 -4.81 -17.00 4.37
C SER A 80 -5.56 -15.97 3.51
N CYS A 81 -6.53 -15.24 4.08
CA CYS A 81 -7.26 -14.20 3.35
C CYS A 81 -6.33 -13.07 2.91
N ALA A 82 -5.41 -12.63 3.78
CA ALA A 82 -4.41 -11.64 3.42
C ALA A 82 -3.51 -12.12 2.28
N GLY A 83 -3.12 -13.40 2.28
CA GLY A 83 -2.33 -14.02 1.21
C GLY A 83 -3.08 -14.06 -0.11
N VAL A 84 -4.36 -14.44 -0.13
CA VAL A 84 -5.18 -14.44 -1.35
C VAL A 84 -5.32 -13.03 -1.91
N LEU A 85 -5.65 -12.05 -1.07
CA LEU A 85 -5.81 -10.66 -1.48
C LEU A 85 -4.50 -10.08 -2.04
N LEU A 86 -3.37 -10.36 -1.38
CA LEU A 86 -2.08 -9.93 -1.91
C LEU A 86 -1.71 -10.66 -3.21
N GLY A 87 -2.10 -11.93 -3.36
CA GLY A 87 -2.01 -12.66 -4.63
C GLY A 87 -2.80 -11.99 -5.75
N LEU A 88 -4.01 -11.52 -5.48
CA LEU A 88 -4.81 -10.73 -6.43
C LEU A 88 -4.15 -9.37 -6.76
N ALA A 89 -3.51 -8.74 -5.78
CA ALA A 89 -2.73 -7.52 -6.01
C ALA A 89 -1.53 -7.78 -6.94
N LEU A 90 -0.85 -8.93 -6.79
CA LEU A 90 0.24 -9.34 -7.68
C LEU A 90 -0.25 -9.68 -9.09
N TRP A 91 -1.45 -10.27 -9.18
CA TRP A 91 -2.08 -10.61 -10.46
C TRP A 91 -2.46 -9.35 -11.24
N THR A 92 -2.92 -8.32 -10.55
CA THR A 92 -3.17 -7.02 -11.18
C THR A 92 -1.83 -6.38 -11.57
N LYS A 93 -0.87 -6.27 -10.64
CA LYS A 93 0.45 -5.67 -10.90
C LYS A 93 1.56 -6.29 -10.06
N THR A 94 2.67 -6.63 -10.72
CA THR A 94 3.84 -7.29 -10.11
C THR A 94 4.52 -6.45 -9.04
N TYR A 95 4.51 -5.12 -9.15
CA TYR A 95 5.11 -4.22 -8.14
C TYR A 95 4.40 -4.24 -6.78
N SER A 96 3.23 -4.86 -6.68
CA SER A 96 2.57 -5.15 -5.39
C SER A 96 3.40 -6.08 -4.49
N VAL A 97 4.46 -6.70 -5.03
CA VAL A 97 5.46 -7.48 -4.28
C VAL A 97 6.07 -6.69 -3.12
N THR A 98 6.14 -5.37 -3.25
CA THR A 98 6.63 -4.44 -2.22
C THR A 98 5.80 -4.46 -0.92
N ALA A 99 4.57 -4.96 -0.95
CA ALA A 99 3.73 -5.10 0.24
C ALA A 99 3.95 -6.43 0.99
N ILE A 100 4.61 -7.44 0.39
CA ILE A 100 4.87 -8.73 1.04
C ILE A 100 5.63 -8.57 2.36
N PRO A 101 6.76 -7.82 2.43
CA PRO A 101 7.53 -7.71 3.67
C PRO A 101 6.73 -7.05 4.79
N MET A 102 5.97 -5.99 4.48
CA MET A 102 5.10 -5.31 5.44
C MET A 102 4.03 -6.25 6.01
N ILE A 103 3.29 -6.94 5.14
CA ILE A 103 2.18 -7.81 5.57
C ILE A 103 2.72 -9.05 6.30
N GLY A 104 3.84 -9.61 5.84
CA GLY A 104 4.53 -10.70 6.52
C GLY A 104 5.02 -10.30 7.93
N ALA A 105 5.59 -9.10 8.06
CA ALA A 105 6.05 -8.56 9.34
C ALA A 105 4.91 -8.41 10.36
N ILE A 106 3.68 -8.09 9.93
CA ILE A 106 2.50 -8.06 10.81
C ILE A 106 2.33 -9.40 11.53
N PHE A 107 2.39 -10.52 10.80
CA PHE A 107 2.17 -11.85 11.41
C PHE A 107 3.30 -12.27 12.34
N LEU A 108 4.54 -11.83 12.07
CA LEU A 108 5.70 -12.12 12.90
C LEU A 108 5.70 -11.31 14.20
N LEU A 109 5.36 -10.02 14.10
CA LEU A 109 5.53 -9.05 15.18
C LEU A 109 4.27 -8.86 16.05
N GLN A 110 3.10 -9.31 15.60
CA GLN A 110 1.87 -9.18 16.37
C GLN A 110 1.93 -10.02 17.67
N LYS A 111 1.49 -9.43 18.79
CA LYS A 111 1.49 -10.08 20.11
C LYS A 111 0.59 -11.33 20.09
N ARG A 112 1.19 -12.50 20.32
CA ARG A 112 0.55 -13.82 20.40
C ARG A 112 0.98 -14.59 21.63
N LYS A 113 0.29 -15.68 21.95
CA LYS A 113 0.59 -16.52 23.12
C LYS A 113 1.97 -17.19 23.01
N SER A 114 2.39 -17.52 21.79
CA SER A 114 3.68 -18.15 21.52
C SER A 114 4.29 -17.65 20.21
N LYS A 115 5.63 -17.57 20.14
CA LYS A 115 6.38 -17.29 18.90
C LYS A 115 6.06 -18.31 17.81
N ARG A 116 5.79 -19.57 18.16
CA ARG A 116 5.42 -20.63 17.22
C ARG A 116 4.15 -20.27 16.44
N GLU A 117 3.16 -19.68 17.09
CA GLU A 117 1.92 -19.27 16.43
C GLU A 117 2.17 -18.15 15.40
N SER A 118 3.04 -17.20 15.71
CA SER A 118 3.44 -16.14 14.77
C SER A 118 4.09 -16.70 13.51
N PHE A 119 5.04 -17.64 13.68
CA PHE A 119 5.68 -18.32 12.54
C PHE A 119 4.68 -19.16 11.72
N VAL A 120 3.75 -19.88 12.36
CA VAL A 120 2.72 -20.65 11.64
C VAL A 120 1.84 -19.72 10.81
N GLN A 121 1.47 -18.56 11.32
CA GLN A 121 0.64 -17.59 10.58
C GLN A 121 1.40 -16.92 9.44
N ALA A 122 2.65 -16.53 9.68
CA ALA A 122 3.53 -16.02 8.63
C ALA A 122 3.75 -17.08 7.53
N GLY A 123 3.96 -18.34 7.91
CA GLY A 123 4.08 -19.47 6.99
C GLY A 123 2.81 -19.73 6.18
N LYS A 124 1.63 -19.65 6.80
CA LYS A 124 0.33 -19.73 6.10
C LYS A 124 0.16 -18.62 5.08
N PHE A 125 0.46 -17.38 5.48
CA PHE A 125 0.43 -16.23 4.57
C PHE A 125 1.39 -16.45 3.38
N ALA A 126 2.66 -16.76 3.65
CA ALA A 126 3.67 -16.98 2.63
C ALA A 126 3.28 -18.14 1.69
N GLY A 127 2.82 -19.26 2.23
CA GLY A 127 2.39 -20.41 1.44
C GLY A 127 1.23 -20.09 0.51
N VAL A 128 0.26 -19.28 0.96
CA VAL A 128 -0.85 -18.84 0.10
C VAL A 128 -0.38 -17.85 -0.98
N VAL A 129 0.50 -16.90 -0.65
CA VAL A 129 1.07 -15.97 -1.65
C VAL A 129 1.82 -16.75 -2.73
N VAL A 130 2.67 -17.71 -2.33
CA VAL A 130 3.39 -18.59 -3.27
C VAL A 130 2.41 -19.39 -4.13
N LEU A 131 1.37 -19.98 -3.55
CA LEU A 131 0.34 -20.69 -4.30
C LEU A 131 -0.35 -19.79 -5.33
N MET A 132 -0.71 -18.55 -4.97
CA MET A 132 -1.33 -17.60 -5.89
C MET A 132 -0.38 -17.22 -7.03
N VAL A 133 0.91 -17.01 -6.74
CA VAL A 133 1.94 -16.76 -7.76
C VAL A 133 2.11 -17.98 -8.68
N LEU A 134 2.10 -19.20 -8.13
CA LEU A 134 2.17 -20.41 -8.95
C LEU A 134 0.95 -20.56 -9.86
N ILE A 135 -0.27 -20.29 -9.35
CA ILE A 135 -1.49 -20.29 -10.17
C ILE A 135 -1.39 -19.25 -11.28
N LEU A 136 -0.89 -18.05 -10.97
CA LEU A 136 -0.66 -16.99 -11.95
C LEU A 136 0.29 -17.44 -13.05
N VAL A 137 1.44 -18.00 -12.67
CA VAL A 137 2.48 -18.42 -13.63
C VAL A 137 1.98 -19.59 -14.47
N LEU A 138 1.49 -20.66 -13.83
CA LEU A 138 1.02 -21.87 -14.51
C LEU A 138 -0.20 -21.57 -15.39
N GLY A 139 -1.18 -20.81 -14.88
CA GLY A 139 -2.33 -20.36 -15.66
C GLY A 139 -1.92 -19.45 -16.82
N GLY A 140 -1.01 -18.50 -16.56
CA GLY A 140 -0.45 -17.63 -17.59
C GLY A 140 0.20 -18.40 -18.73
N PHE A 141 1.00 -19.43 -18.41
CA PHE A 141 1.56 -20.33 -19.43
C PHE A 141 0.50 -21.20 -20.11
N ALA A 142 -0.48 -21.73 -19.37
CA ALA A 142 -1.52 -22.59 -19.93
C ALA A 142 -2.41 -21.85 -20.96
N PHE A 143 -2.75 -20.58 -20.69
CA PHE A 143 -3.64 -19.80 -21.56
C PHE A 143 -2.89 -18.89 -22.55
N GLY A 144 -1.73 -18.36 -22.16
CA GLY A 144 -0.96 -17.39 -22.95
C GLY A 144 0.34 -17.93 -23.54
N GLY A 145 0.75 -19.15 -23.19
CA GLY A 145 2.02 -19.74 -23.61
C GLY A 145 3.22 -18.85 -23.29
N MET A 146 4.22 -18.84 -24.18
CA MET A 146 5.40 -17.98 -24.04
C MET A 146 5.08 -16.48 -24.11
N LYS A 147 3.98 -16.07 -24.75
CA LYS A 147 3.58 -14.65 -24.81
C LYS A 147 3.28 -14.09 -23.43
N PHE A 148 2.78 -14.91 -22.50
CA PHE A 148 2.61 -14.48 -21.10
C PHE A 148 3.94 -14.08 -20.48
N TRP A 149 4.98 -14.90 -20.64
CA TRP A 149 6.33 -14.62 -20.14
C TRP A 149 6.91 -13.37 -20.80
N GLU A 150 6.77 -13.25 -22.12
CA GLU A 150 7.25 -12.10 -22.87
C GLU A 150 6.60 -10.79 -22.38
N MET A 151 5.28 -10.77 -22.19
CA MET A 151 4.57 -9.55 -21.80
C MET A 151 4.73 -9.18 -20.32
N ASN A 152 4.85 -10.15 -19.42
CA ASN A 152 4.84 -9.89 -17.97
C ASN A 152 6.22 -9.92 -17.33
N VAL A 153 7.18 -10.63 -17.92
CA VAL A 153 8.53 -10.78 -17.39
C VAL A 153 9.53 -10.14 -18.33
N SER A 154 9.68 -10.64 -19.56
CA SER A 154 10.72 -10.15 -20.48
C SER A 154 10.55 -8.67 -20.82
N TYR A 155 9.33 -8.21 -21.11
CA TYR A 155 9.03 -6.81 -21.40
C TYR A 155 9.39 -5.87 -20.24
N HIS A 156 9.18 -6.31 -19.00
CA HIS A 156 9.52 -5.51 -17.83
C HIS A 156 11.02 -5.52 -17.53
N LEU A 157 11.71 -6.65 -17.79
CA LEU A 157 13.17 -6.76 -17.68
C LEU A 157 13.92 -6.07 -18.82
N SER A 158 13.32 -5.99 -20.01
CA SER A 158 13.91 -5.38 -21.20
C SER A 158 13.65 -3.87 -21.30
N LYS A 159 12.84 -3.29 -20.40
CA LYS A 159 12.73 -1.83 -20.27
C LYS A 159 14.09 -1.27 -19.87
N GLN A 160 14.84 -0.85 -20.89
CA GLN A 160 16.07 -0.11 -20.71
C GLN A 160 15.76 1.17 -19.92
N PRO A 161 16.67 1.58 -19.02
CA PRO A 161 16.61 2.93 -18.47
C PRO A 161 16.52 3.93 -19.62
N SER A 162 15.66 4.94 -19.50
CA SER A 162 15.67 6.04 -20.47
C SER A 162 17.07 6.63 -20.46
N ASP A 163 17.73 6.64 -21.62
CA ASP A 163 19.14 7.03 -21.84
C ASP A 163 19.51 8.48 -21.43
N GLU A 164 18.68 9.20 -20.69
CA GLU A 164 18.84 10.64 -20.42
C GLU A 164 18.92 11.02 -18.94
N GLY A 165 19.25 10.10 -18.04
CA GLY A 165 19.63 10.51 -16.68
C GLY A 165 19.94 9.37 -15.75
N GLY A 166 20.96 9.55 -14.91
CA GLY A 166 21.31 8.58 -13.88
C GLY A 166 20.16 8.35 -12.89
N SER A 167 20.21 7.28 -12.10
CA SER A 167 19.18 6.98 -11.08
C SER A 167 18.90 8.16 -10.13
N TRP A 168 19.90 9.03 -9.93
CA TRP A 168 19.80 10.27 -9.17
C TRP A 168 18.96 11.36 -9.87
N GLU A 169 19.05 11.51 -11.19
CA GLU A 169 18.23 12.45 -11.96
C GLU A 169 16.79 12.00 -12.06
N VAL A 170 16.55 10.69 -12.15
CA VAL A 170 15.20 10.14 -12.04
C VAL A 170 14.66 10.37 -10.63
N PHE A 171 15.44 10.10 -9.59
CA PHE A 171 15.02 10.35 -8.21
C PHE A 171 14.75 11.84 -7.94
N SER A 172 15.61 12.74 -8.43
CA SER A 172 15.45 14.18 -8.29
C SER A 172 14.28 14.70 -9.13
N GLN A 173 14.07 14.20 -10.35
CA GLN A 173 12.88 14.54 -11.13
C GLN A 173 11.60 14.02 -10.50
N VAL A 174 11.61 12.84 -9.90
CA VAL A 174 10.41 12.34 -9.20
C VAL A 174 10.18 13.18 -7.94
N ALA A 175 11.22 13.50 -7.17
CA ALA A 175 11.19 14.43 -6.04
C ALA A 175 10.65 15.82 -6.43
N TYR A 176 11.08 16.35 -7.59
CA TYR A 176 10.82 17.70 -8.07
C TYR A 176 9.51 17.85 -8.87
N ARG A 177 9.15 16.85 -9.69
CA ARG A 177 7.96 16.87 -10.58
C ARG A 177 6.70 16.29 -9.94
N ASN A 178 6.79 15.28 -9.07
CA ASN A 178 5.59 14.60 -8.52
C ASN A 178 5.51 14.52 -6.99
N GLN A 179 6.57 14.83 -6.25
CA GLN A 179 6.69 14.33 -4.88
C GLN A 179 6.95 15.36 -3.79
N GLY A 180 7.40 16.57 -4.14
CA GLY A 180 7.48 17.66 -3.18
C GLY A 180 6.12 17.87 -2.52
N SER A 181 5.04 17.98 -3.28
CA SER A 181 3.70 18.23 -2.72
C SER A 181 3.13 17.07 -1.92
N LEU A 182 3.29 15.80 -2.31
CA LEU A 182 2.70 14.66 -1.60
C LEU A 182 3.46 14.29 -0.32
N TYR A 183 4.79 14.33 -0.34
CA TYR A 183 5.59 14.10 0.88
C TYR A 183 5.60 15.34 1.78
N VAL A 184 5.63 16.56 1.24
CA VAL A 184 5.46 17.78 2.05
C VAL A 184 4.04 17.84 2.58
N LEU A 185 3.00 17.47 1.84
CA LEU A 185 1.63 17.41 2.37
C LEU A 185 1.51 16.31 3.43
N ALA A 186 1.99 15.09 3.19
CA ALA A 186 1.98 14.04 4.19
C ALA A 186 2.79 14.41 5.44
N PHE A 187 3.95 15.06 5.27
CA PHE A 187 4.80 15.55 6.35
C PHE A 187 4.19 16.74 7.08
N CYS A 188 3.68 17.76 6.38
CA CYS A 188 3.01 18.92 6.96
C CYS A 188 1.71 18.54 7.64
N LEU A 189 0.98 17.55 7.13
CA LEU A 189 -0.21 17.03 7.77
C LEU A 189 0.14 16.13 8.96
N ALA A 190 1.21 15.34 8.91
CA ALA A 190 1.70 14.62 10.08
C ALA A 190 2.20 15.58 11.16
N ALA A 191 2.99 16.59 10.79
CA ALA A 191 3.50 17.64 11.67
C ALA A 191 2.37 18.52 12.22
N GLY A 192 1.41 18.92 11.39
CA GLY A 192 0.22 19.66 11.79
C GLY A 192 -0.69 18.84 12.69
N SER A 193 -0.86 17.55 12.41
CA SER A 193 -1.64 16.64 13.27
C SER A 193 -0.92 16.44 14.62
N LEU A 194 0.40 16.28 14.63
CA LEU A 194 1.22 16.24 15.85
C LEU A 194 1.14 17.54 16.65
N ALA A 195 1.21 18.69 15.98
CA ALA A 195 1.10 20.01 16.58
C ALA A 195 -0.32 20.31 17.10
N SER A 196 -1.35 19.66 16.55
CA SER A 196 -2.74 19.79 16.99
C SER A 196 -3.08 18.91 18.19
N LEU A 197 -2.30 17.87 18.50
CA LEU A 197 -2.54 16.95 19.64
C LEU A 197 -2.67 17.69 21.00
N PRO A 198 -1.81 18.68 21.35
CA PRO A 198 -1.98 19.46 22.58
C PRO A 198 -3.29 20.24 22.61
N VAL A 199 -3.71 20.80 21.47
CA VAL A 199 -4.95 21.58 21.34
C VAL A 199 -6.17 20.67 21.47
N LEU A 200 -6.16 19.52 20.80
CA LEU A 200 -7.23 18.53 20.89
C LEU A 200 -7.39 17.98 22.30
N ARG A 201 -6.27 17.73 23.00
CA ARG A 201 -6.28 17.34 24.42
C ARG A 201 -6.84 18.43 25.32
N LYS A 202 -6.48 19.70 25.08
CA LYS A 202 -7.03 20.86 25.82
C LYS A 202 -8.55 20.95 25.69
N HIS A 203 -9.11 20.51 24.57
CA HIS A 203 -10.56 20.48 24.31
C HIS A 203 -11.24 19.16 24.71
N GLY A 204 -10.54 18.28 25.46
CA GLY A 204 -11.13 17.04 25.95
C GLY A 204 -11.40 15.97 24.88
N ILE A 205 -10.90 16.16 23.66
CA ILE A 205 -11.03 15.16 22.59
C ILE A 205 -10.11 13.99 22.93
N ARG A 206 -10.72 12.90 23.41
CA ARG A 206 -10.01 11.67 23.76
C ARG A 206 -9.61 10.93 22.50
N VAL A 207 -8.31 10.82 22.25
CA VAL A 207 -7.76 9.87 21.28
C VAL A 207 -7.95 8.46 21.85
N PRO A 208 -8.63 7.54 21.14
CA PRO A 208 -8.96 6.23 21.67
C PRO A 208 -7.70 5.43 22.03
N PRO A 209 -7.67 4.73 23.19
CA PRO A 209 -6.57 3.85 23.54
C PRO A 209 -6.48 2.67 22.58
N LEU A 210 -5.26 2.37 22.14
CA LEU A 210 -4.94 1.51 20.99
C LEU A 210 -5.12 0.00 21.18
N ASP A 211 -6.11 -0.42 21.96
CA ASP A 211 -6.28 -1.83 22.33
C ASP A 211 -7.24 -2.61 21.41
N PHE A 212 -7.94 -1.94 20.49
CA PHE A 212 -9.14 -2.56 19.90
C PHE A 212 -8.91 -3.50 18.70
N LEU A 213 -7.77 -3.40 18.00
CA LEU A 213 -7.50 -4.27 16.83
C LEU A 213 -6.25 -5.14 16.94
N THR A 214 -5.20 -4.71 17.64
CA THR A 214 -3.92 -5.42 17.63
C THR A 214 -3.21 -5.53 18.98
N GLY A 215 -3.49 -4.66 19.95
CA GLY A 215 -2.73 -4.57 21.20
C GLY A 215 -1.24 -4.24 20.95
N THR A 216 -0.93 -3.58 19.83
CA THR A 216 0.44 -3.29 19.39
C THR A 216 0.81 -1.83 19.66
N PRO A 217 2.04 -1.56 20.11
CA PRO A 217 2.48 -0.20 20.46
C PRO A 217 2.52 0.72 19.22
N PRO A 218 2.50 2.06 19.39
CA PRO A 218 2.62 3.03 18.30
C PRO A 218 3.81 2.76 17.37
N LEU A 219 4.96 2.42 17.98
CA LEU A 219 6.20 2.08 17.29
C LEU A 219 6.05 0.95 16.26
N PHE A 220 5.11 0.03 16.49
CA PHE A 220 4.82 -1.06 15.56
C PHE A 220 4.32 -0.54 14.20
N HIS A 221 3.42 0.45 14.21
CA HIS A 221 2.87 1.01 12.98
C HIS A 221 3.92 1.81 12.21
N ILE A 222 4.78 2.54 12.94
CA ILE A 222 5.95 3.22 12.37
C ILE A 222 6.86 2.19 11.71
N LEU A 223 7.22 1.12 12.42
CA LEU A 223 8.11 0.08 11.89
C LEU A 223 7.54 -0.60 10.65
N LEU A 224 6.25 -0.95 10.64
CA LEU A 224 5.60 -1.53 9.48
C LEU A 224 5.57 -0.57 8.29
N GLY A 225 5.24 0.69 8.55
CA GLY A 225 5.28 1.72 7.53
C GLY A 225 6.68 1.91 6.95
N LEU A 226 7.72 1.89 7.80
CA LEU A 226 9.12 1.93 7.36
C LEU A 226 9.50 0.69 6.54
N VAL A 227 9.12 -0.52 6.96
CA VAL A 227 9.37 -1.75 6.18
C VAL A 227 8.76 -1.63 4.79
N HIS A 228 7.52 -1.15 4.67
CA HIS A 228 6.90 -0.95 3.38
C HIS A 228 7.58 0.16 2.57
N PHE A 229 7.88 1.29 3.20
CA PHE A 229 8.59 2.41 2.57
C PHE A 229 9.92 1.93 1.97
N PHE A 230 10.75 1.24 2.74
CA PHE A 230 12.02 0.70 2.24
C PHE A 230 11.82 -0.35 1.15
N SER A 231 10.79 -1.20 1.26
CA SER A 231 10.49 -2.19 0.21
C SER A 231 10.13 -1.52 -1.12
N VAL A 232 9.32 -0.46 -1.07
CA VAL A 232 8.97 0.34 -2.26
C VAL A 232 10.20 1.09 -2.78
N PHE A 233 10.99 1.68 -1.90
CA PHE A 233 12.22 2.39 -2.27
C PHE A 233 13.22 1.46 -2.99
N VAL A 234 13.49 0.28 -2.44
CA VAL A 234 14.36 -0.73 -3.07
C VAL A 234 13.79 -1.12 -4.43
N PHE A 235 12.48 -1.39 -4.51
CA PHE A 235 11.83 -1.70 -5.79
C PHE A 235 12.07 -0.62 -6.84
N LEU A 236 11.92 0.66 -6.48
CA LEU A 236 12.13 1.80 -7.37
C LEU A 236 13.58 1.94 -7.81
N VAL A 237 14.54 1.79 -6.89
CA VAL A 237 15.98 1.82 -7.20
C VAL A 237 16.36 0.70 -8.18
N MET A 238 15.69 -0.45 -8.10
CA MET A 238 15.90 -1.57 -9.01
C MET A 238 15.22 -1.39 -10.38
N GLN A 239 14.36 -0.39 -10.57
CA GLN A 239 13.73 -0.15 -11.87
C GLN A 239 14.65 0.67 -12.78
N GLY A 240 14.83 0.22 -14.02
CA GLY A 240 15.48 1.05 -15.05
C GLY A 240 14.65 2.30 -15.40
N ARG A 241 13.32 2.22 -15.31
CA ARG A 241 12.42 3.36 -15.52
C ARG A 241 11.39 3.44 -14.40
N ILE A 242 11.29 4.62 -13.79
CA ILE A 242 10.29 4.92 -12.76
C ILE A 242 9.11 5.64 -13.42
N PHE A 243 7.90 5.18 -13.14
CA PHE A 243 6.67 5.86 -13.53
C PHE A 243 6.04 6.54 -12.31
N ASP A 244 5.45 7.72 -12.51
CA ASP A 244 4.83 8.55 -11.46
C ASP A 244 3.89 7.76 -10.54
N PHE A 245 3.05 6.90 -11.12
CA PHE A 245 2.05 6.13 -10.38
C PHE A 245 2.66 5.07 -9.45
N TYR A 246 3.94 4.71 -9.59
CA TYR A 246 4.63 3.85 -8.60
C TYR A 246 4.72 4.53 -7.23
N MET A 247 4.66 5.86 -7.18
CA MET A 247 4.73 6.59 -5.93
C MET A 247 3.49 6.41 -5.06
N LEU A 248 2.37 6.00 -5.66
CA LEU A 248 1.18 5.62 -4.92
C LEU A 248 1.41 4.42 -3.99
N LEU A 249 2.43 3.59 -4.27
CA LEU A 249 2.83 2.49 -3.39
C LEU A 249 3.38 2.98 -2.05
N PHE A 250 3.81 4.24 -1.92
CA PHE A 250 4.20 4.80 -0.63
C PHE A 250 3.01 5.22 0.25
N LEU A 251 1.81 5.39 -0.31
CA LEU A 251 0.65 5.88 0.45
C LEU A 251 0.31 5.01 1.68
N PRO A 252 0.27 3.66 1.59
CA PRO A 252 0.04 2.83 2.76
C PRO A 252 1.13 2.99 3.83
N ALA A 253 2.40 3.14 3.40
CA ALA A 253 3.53 3.33 4.30
C ALA A 253 3.41 4.65 5.07
N LEU A 254 3.16 5.75 4.36
CA LEU A 254 3.00 7.08 4.95
C LEU A 254 1.79 7.14 5.89
N ALA A 255 0.68 6.49 5.51
CA ALA A 255 -0.51 6.40 6.36
C ALA A 255 -0.20 5.69 7.69
N LEU A 256 0.54 4.58 7.65
CA LEU A 256 0.95 3.82 8.84
C LEU A 256 1.95 4.59 9.73
N ILE A 257 2.92 5.27 9.13
CA ILE A 257 3.89 6.10 9.85
C ILE A 257 3.17 7.24 10.55
N ASN A 258 2.32 7.98 9.83
CA ASN A 258 1.54 9.09 10.39
C ASN A 258 0.63 8.58 11.52
N ALA A 259 -0.04 7.45 11.31
CA ALA A 259 -0.84 6.83 12.35
C ALA A 259 -0.01 6.49 13.61
N GLY A 260 1.20 5.94 13.43
CA GLY A 260 2.14 5.67 14.51
C GLY A 260 2.59 6.90 15.28
N CYS A 261 2.88 8.00 14.59
CA CYS A 261 3.32 9.26 15.19
C CYS A 261 2.21 9.95 16.00
N LEU A 262 0.95 9.84 15.57
CA LEU A 262 -0.18 10.52 16.20
C LEU A 262 -0.69 9.84 17.48
N ILE A 263 -0.28 8.60 17.74
CA ILE A 263 -0.74 7.87 18.93
C ILE A 263 0.06 8.36 20.15
N PRO A 264 -0.62 8.78 21.24
CA PRO A 264 0.03 9.09 22.50
C PRO A 264 0.88 7.92 23.00
N LEU A 265 2.17 8.14 23.24
CA LEU A 265 2.94 7.26 24.10
C LEU A 265 2.33 7.37 25.51
N LYS A 266 1.68 6.29 25.98
CA LYS A 266 1.36 6.17 27.41
C LYS A 266 2.70 6.22 28.16
N LYS A 267 2.85 7.21 29.05
CA LYS A 267 3.91 7.19 30.06
C LYS A 267 3.64 6.08 31.05
#